data_AF-A0ABD6F953-F1
#
_entry.id   AF-A0ABD6F953-F1
#
_cell.length_a   1.000
_cell.length_b   1.000
_cell.length_c   1.000
_cell.angle_alpha   90.00
_cell.angle_beta   90.00
_cell.angle_gamma   90.00
#
_symmetry.space_group_name_H-M   'P 1'
#
loop_
_entity.id
_entity.type
_entity.pdbx_description
1 polymer ?
#
loop_
_entity_poly.entity_id
_entity_poly.type
_entity_poly.pdbx_seq_one_letter_code
_entity_poly.pdbx_strand_id
1 'polypeptide(L)'
;MAASSLLFPWPVRVGPYAFTALAEPPARFARPRWLSETDYNHQIIRVRAGLSPEKTLLNFWLRVVRAMHYSAGLDDGCPEESFTHAYAAGLIAFIRANPEVWVWFNRQVEAQLSPGAKYARYAAGKPDVQRIAPPRRLLVGKSVYQLETMPLELSARLKCWGDCNLSTRVMRLSAELYGTQLAVIFWHELVHAMHREDGLDDGHSRARFARCQAERTIEFMVNNPQAWRWFLCLTAQAENDSRVHQRLRRAA
;
A
#
# COMPACT_ATOMS: atom_id res chain seq x y z
N MET A 1 -0.90 -37.62 -5.28
CA MET A 1 -2.06 -36.74 -5.57
C MET A 1 -1.54 -35.32 -5.76
N ALA A 2 -1.73 -34.74 -6.94
CA ALA A 2 -1.31 -33.37 -7.21
C ALA A 2 -2.18 -32.42 -6.37
N ALA A 3 -1.57 -31.71 -5.42
CA ALA A 3 -2.25 -30.64 -4.70
C ALA A 3 -2.63 -29.56 -5.72
N SER A 4 -3.93 -29.35 -5.91
CA SER A 4 -4.48 -28.35 -6.83
C SER A 4 -3.93 -26.97 -6.48
N SER A 5 -3.26 -26.32 -7.44
CA SER A 5 -2.87 -24.92 -7.29
C SER A 5 -4.13 -24.05 -7.25
N LEU A 6 -4.29 -23.24 -6.21
CA LEU A 6 -5.33 -22.20 -6.21
C LEU A 6 -4.80 -21.01 -6.98
N LEU A 7 -5.40 -20.74 -8.13
CA LEU A 7 -5.12 -19.58 -8.95
C LEU A 7 -5.84 -18.36 -8.35
N PHE A 8 -5.15 -17.23 -8.18
CA PHE A 8 -5.86 -15.97 -8.02
C PHE A 8 -6.51 -15.63 -9.37
N PRO A 9 -7.82 -15.27 -9.41
CA PRO A 9 -8.59 -15.29 -10.66
C PRO A 9 -8.18 -14.23 -11.69
N TRP A 10 -7.30 -13.28 -11.33
CA TRP A 10 -6.86 -12.20 -12.22
C TRP A 10 -5.32 -12.07 -12.21
N PRO A 11 -4.72 -11.67 -13.34
CA PRO A 11 -3.32 -11.24 -13.37
C PRO A 11 -3.07 -10.06 -12.42
N VAL A 12 -1.90 -10.05 -11.81
CA VAL A 12 -1.44 -9.01 -10.89
C VAL A 12 -0.40 -8.15 -11.61
N ARG A 13 -0.78 -6.95 -12.01
CA ARG A 13 0.06 -5.97 -12.70
C ARG A 13 0.89 -5.15 -11.71
N VAL A 14 2.20 -5.15 -11.86
CA VAL A 14 3.10 -4.27 -11.10
C VAL A 14 4.17 -3.74 -12.05
N GLY A 15 4.12 -2.42 -12.30
CA GLY A 15 4.97 -1.81 -13.32
C GLY A 15 4.79 -2.47 -14.69
N PRO A 16 5.87 -2.89 -15.38
CA PRO A 16 5.77 -3.54 -16.69
C PRO A 16 5.37 -5.02 -16.64
N TYR A 17 5.22 -5.62 -15.46
CA TYR A 17 4.97 -7.05 -15.29
C TYR A 17 3.48 -7.34 -15.06
N ALA A 18 2.99 -8.45 -15.61
CA ALA A 18 1.66 -9.00 -15.37
C ALA A 18 1.78 -10.41 -14.79
N PHE A 19 1.81 -10.52 -13.47
CA PHE A 19 2.06 -11.78 -12.77
C PHE A 19 0.82 -12.66 -12.71
N THR A 20 1.00 -13.98 -12.89
CA THR A 20 0.04 -14.97 -12.42
C THR A 20 0.36 -15.33 -10.97
N ALA A 21 -0.59 -15.16 -10.06
CA ALA A 21 -0.40 -15.53 -8.66
C ALA A 21 -0.99 -16.93 -8.38
N LEU A 22 -0.23 -17.78 -7.70
CA LEU A 22 -0.53 -19.20 -7.48
C LEU A 22 -0.27 -19.61 -6.03
N ALA A 23 -1.15 -20.44 -5.46
CA ALA A 23 -0.85 -21.22 -4.26
C ALA A 23 -0.23 -22.58 -4.63
N GLU A 24 1.01 -22.85 -4.22
CA GLU A 24 1.77 -24.02 -4.69
C GLU A 24 2.37 -24.83 -3.51
N PRO A 25 2.58 -26.15 -3.65
CA PRO A 25 3.25 -26.95 -2.63
C PRO A 25 4.75 -26.59 -2.53
N PRO A 26 5.41 -26.84 -1.38
CA PRO A 26 6.82 -26.47 -1.16
C PRO A 26 7.82 -26.97 -2.23
N ALA A 27 7.52 -28.09 -2.89
CA ALA A 27 8.37 -28.68 -3.93
C ALA A 27 8.47 -27.84 -5.22
N ARG A 28 7.58 -26.86 -5.41
CA ARG A 28 7.55 -25.95 -6.57
C ARG A 28 8.30 -24.64 -6.35
N PHE A 29 8.90 -24.45 -5.18
CA PHE A 29 9.69 -23.28 -4.83
C PHE A 29 11.17 -23.53 -5.12
N ALA A 30 11.90 -22.47 -5.49
CA ALA A 30 13.35 -22.53 -5.62
C ALA A 30 14.03 -22.93 -4.30
N ARG A 31 13.42 -22.58 -3.15
CA ARG A 31 13.79 -23.10 -1.83
C ARG A 31 12.56 -23.62 -1.10
N PRO A 32 12.48 -24.92 -0.76
CA PRO A 32 11.31 -25.52 -0.10
C PRO A 32 10.94 -24.91 1.26
N ARG A 33 11.80 -24.09 1.88
CA ARG A 33 11.51 -23.36 3.13
C ARG A 33 10.85 -21.99 2.93
N TRP A 34 10.74 -21.51 1.69
CA TRP A 34 10.14 -20.21 1.40
C TRP A 34 8.61 -20.25 1.45
N LEU A 35 8.03 -19.22 2.07
CA LEU A 35 6.58 -19.05 2.17
C LEU A 35 5.99 -18.35 0.93
N SER A 36 6.84 -17.64 0.18
CA SER A 36 6.51 -16.99 -1.07
C SER A 36 7.77 -16.75 -1.92
N GLU A 37 7.61 -16.64 -3.23
CA GLU A 37 8.65 -16.23 -4.18
C GLU A 37 8.04 -15.55 -5.41
N THR A 38 8.88 -14.80 -6.13
CA THR A 38 8.51 -14.17 -7.40
C THR A 38 9.49 -14.66 -8.46
N ASP A 39 8.96 -15.15 -9.56
CA ASP A 39 9.70 -15.56 -10.75
C ASP A 39 9.39 -14.55 -11.86
N TYR A 40 10.29 -13.59 -12.06
CA TYR A 40 10.08 -12.50 -13.01
C TYR A 40 10.16 -12.98 -14.47
N ASN A 41 10.92 -14.05 -14.74
CA ASN A 41 11.06 -14.60 -16.09
C ASN A 41 9.75 -15.23 -16.58
N HIS A 42 9.07 -15.95 -15.69
CA HIS A 42 7.77 -16.56 -15.98
C HIS A 42 6.59 -15.70 -15.55
N GLN A 43 6.84 -14.53 -14.95
CA GLN A 43 5.84 -13.64 -14.37
C GLN A 43 4.91 -14.40 -13.42
N ILE A 44 5.47 -15.08 -12.42
CA ILE A 44 4.70 -15.83 -11.41
C ILE A 44 4.97 -15.27 -10.01
N ILE A 45 3.90 -15.08 -9.23
CA ILE A 45 3.96 -14.93 -7.79
C ILE A 45 3.52 -16.26 -7.17
N ARG A 46 4.42 -16.96 -6.48
CA ARG A 46 4.07 -18.19 -5.75
C ARG A 46 3.90 -17.89 -4.28
N VAL A 47 2.79 -18.34 -3.70
CA VAL A 47 2.53 -18.36 -2.25
C VAL A 47 2.39 -19.82 -1.83
N ARG A 48 2.95 -20.20 -0.68
CA ARG A 48 2.90 -21.59 -0.25
C ARG A 48 1.45 -22.01 0.07
N ALA A 49 1.03 -23.14 -0.47
CA ALA A 49 -0.25 -23.76 -0.14
C ALA A 49 -0.27 -24.28 1.31
N GLY A 50 -1.45 -24.25 1.96
CA GLY A 50 -1.64 -24.72 3.33
C GLY A 50 -1.20 -23.75 4.43
N LEU A 51 -0.86 -22.49 4.07
CA LEU A 51 -0.68 -21.43 5.05
C LEU A 51 -2.04 -21.01 5.64
N SER A 52 -2.01 -20.43 6.85
CA SER A 52 -3.18 -19.75 7.39
C SER A 52 -3.60 -18.58 6.46
N PRO A 53 -4.87 -18.16 6.48
CA PRO A 53 -5.32 -17.04 5.65
C PRO A 53 -4.48 -15.77 5.86
N GLU A 54 -4.17 -15.42 7.11
CA GLU A 54 -3.29 -14.30 7.45
C GLU A 54 -1.90 -14.42 6.82
N LYS A 55 -1.24 -15.57 6.98
CA LYS A 55 0.09 -15.81 6.39
C LYS A 55 0.06 -15.79 4.87
N THR A 56 -1.04 -16.25 4.27
CA THR A 56 -1.26 -16.20 2.82
C THR A 56 -1.34 -14.75 2.34
N LEU A 57 -2.13 -13.91 3.01
CA LEU A 57 -2.29 -12.50 2.67
C LEU A 57 -0.99 -11.72 2.81
N LEU A 58 -0.28 -11.89 3.93
CA LEU A 58 1.01 -11.24 4.15
C LEU A 58 2.02 -11.65 3.09
N ASN A 59 2.11 -12.94 2.76
CA ASN A 59 3.09 -13.42 1.80
C ASN A 59 2.75 -13.05 0.36
N PHE A 60 1.47 -12.98 0.00
CA PHE A 60 1.03 -12.41 -1.26
C PHE A 60 1.43 -10.94 -1.34
N TRP A 61 1.05 -10.14 -0.33
CA TRP A 61 1.32 -8.70 -0.32
C TRP A 61 2.81 -8.40 -0.34
N LEU A 62 3.62 -9.14 0.43
CA LEU A 62 5.08 -9.03 0.41
C LEU A 62 5.67 -9.21 -1.00
N ARG A 63 5.10 -10.08 -1.84
CA ARG A 63 5.57 -10.25 -3.22
C ARG A 63 5.17 -9.09 -4.11
N VAL A 64 3.99 -8.53 -3.90
CA VAL A 64 3.55 -7.30 -4.57
C VAL A 64 4.49 -6.14 -4.21
N VAL A 65 4.78 -5.92 -2.93
CA VAL A 65 5.73 -4.88 -2.48
C VAL A 65 7.12 -5.08 -3.08
N ARG A 66 7.63 -6.31 -3.08
CA ARG A 66 8.93 -6.62 -3.70
C ARG A 66 8.94 -6.36 -5.21
N ALA A 67 7.83 -6.62 -5.89
CA ALA A 67 7.69 -6.31 -7.31
C ALA A 67 7.64 -4.80 -7.55
N MET A 68 7.04 -4.01 -6.65
CA MET A 68 7.08 -2.54 -6.72
C MET A 68 8.53 -2.03 -6.61
N HIS A 69 9.28 -2.51 -5.61
CA HIS A 69 10.70 -2.15 -5.46
C HIS A 69 11.54 -2.55 -6.67
N TYR A 70 11.32 -3.76 -7.18
CA TYR A 70 12.04 -4.25 -8.36
C TYR A 70 11.72 -3.42 -9.60
N SER A 71 10.44 -3.10 -9.84
CA SER A 71 10.01 -2.26 -10.95
C SER A 71 10.52 -0.82 -10.85
N ALA A 72 10.78 -0.32 -9.64
CA ALA A 72 11.37 0.99 -9.39
C ALA A 72 12.91 0.99 -9.47
N GLY A 73 13.53 -0.16 -9.75
CA GLY A 73 14.99 -0.28 -9.86
C GLY A 73 15.73 -0.25 -8.52
N LEU A 74 15.04 -0.51 -7.40
CA LEU A 74 15.65 -0.43 -6.08
C LEU A 74 16.49 -1.67 -5.76
N ASP A 75 17.65 -1.42 -5.16
CA ASP A 75 18.58 -2.38 -4.61
C ASP A 75 18.93 -2.04 -3.14
N ASP A 76 19.85 -2.79 -2.54
CA ASP A 76 20.25 -2.60 -1.14
C ASP A 76 21.11 -1.35 -0.90
N GLY A 77 21.51 -0.61 -1.95
CA GLY A 77 22.28 0.63 -1.85
C GLY A 77 21.42 1.90 -1.91
N CYS A 78 20.11 1.76 -2.12
CA CYS A 78 19.18 2.88 -2.16
C CYS A 78 18.89 3.42 -0.75
N PRO A 79 18.73 4.76 -0.59
CA PRO A 79 18.34 5.34 0.70
C PRO A 79 16.88 5.02 1.04
N GLU A 80 16.52 5.19 2.31
CA GLU A 80 15.17 4.97 2.85
C GLU A 80 14.11 5.70 2.01
N GLU A 81 14.36 6.97 1.71
CA GLU A 81 13.53 7.85 0.88
C GLU A 81 13.08 7.21 -0.45
N SER A 82 13.98 6.46 -1.10
CA SER A 82 13.68 5.79 -2.36
C SER A 82 12.68 4.65 -2.18
N PHE A 83 12.77 3.91 -1.07
CA PHE A 83 11.80 2.88 -0.71
C PHE A 83 10.44 3.50 -0.32
N THR A 84 10.46 4.65 0.35
CA THR A 84 9.26 5.42 0.73
C THR A 84 8.48 5.84 -0.51
N HIS A 85 9.17 6.47 -1.47
CA HIS A 85 8.59 6.88 -2.75
C HIS A 85 8.10 5.69 -3.58
N ALA A 86 8.93 4.66 -3.75
CA ALA A 86 8.57 3.50 -4.56
C ALA A 86 7.35 2.76 -4.00
N TYR A 87 7.24 2.66 -2.67
CA TYR A 87 6.07 2.06 -2.04
C TYR A 87 4.81 2.93 -2.21
N ALA A 88 4.88 4.21 -1.87
CA ALA A 88 3.73 5.10 -1.92
C ALA A 88 3.17 5.26 -3.35
N ALA A 89 4.04 5.53 -4.33
CA ALA A 89 3.62 5.62 -5.73
C ALA A 89 3.23 4.25 -6.30
N GLY A 90 3.99 3.21 -5.96
CA GLY A 90 3.75 1.82 -6.38
C GLY A 90 2.39 1.30 -5.91
N LEU A 91 2.00 1.59 -4.67
CA LEU A 91 0.71 1.23 -4.10
C LEU A 91 -0.44 1.84 -4.91
N ILE A 92 -0.38 3.14 -5.22
CA ILE A 92 -1.46 3.79 -5.97
C ILE A 92 -1.50 3.30 -7.43
N ALA A 93 -0.34 3.09 -8.06
CA ALA A 93 -0.26 2.49 -9.38
C ALA A 93 -0.84 1.06 -9.39
N PHE A 94 -0.54 0.26 -8.38
CA PHE A 94 -1.08 -1.08 -8.20
C PHE A 94 -2.61 -1.06 -8.07
N ILE A 95 -3.16 -0.19 -7.24
CA ILE A 95 -4.61 -0.08 -7.04
C ILE A 95 -5.32 0.21 -8.37
N ARG A 96 -4.79 1.18 -9.14
CA ARG A 96 -5.37 1.57 -10.43
C ARG A 96 -5.26 0.47 -11.49
N ALA A 97 -4.15 -0.27 -11.50
CA ALA A 97 -3.92 -1.32 -12.48
C ALA A 97 -4.62 -2.65 -12.13
N ASN A 98 -5.09 -2.82 -10.88
CA ASN A 98 -5.63 -4.08 -10.39
C ASN A 98 -6.90 -3.88 -9.52
N PRO A 99 -7.97 -3.28 -10.03
CA PRO A 99 -9.16 -3.00 -9.24
C PRO A 99 -9.79 -4.28 -8.65
N GLU A 100 -9.84 -5.38 -9.38
CA GLU A 100 -10.42 -6.64 -8.88
C GLU A 100 -9.55 -7.28 -7.80
N VAL A 101 -8.23 -7.30 -8.01
CA VAL A 101 -7.26 -7.81 -7.01
C VAL A 101 -7.31 -6.96 -5.75
N TRP A 102 -7.45 -5.64 -5.89
CA TRP A 102 -7.53 -4.73 -4.76
C TRP A 102 -8.78 -4.94 -3.93
N VAL A 103 -9.95 -5.06 -4.58
CA VAL A 103 -11.21 -5.39 -3.92
C VAL A 103 -11.13 -6.76 -3.24
N TRP A 104 -10.55 -7.74 -3.92
CA TRP A 104 -10.34 -9.07 -3.34
C TRP A 104 -9.44 -9.04 -2.11
N PHE A 105 -8.29 -8.37 -2.18
CA PHE A 105 -7.35 -8.26 -1.05
C PHE A 105 -8.02 -7.63 0.17
N ASN A 106 -8.74 -6.51 -0.04
CA ASN A 106 -9.51 -5.85 1.01
C ASN A 106 -10.60 -6.74 1.59
N ARG A 107 -11.29 -7.53 0.77
CA ARG A 107 -12.29 -8.51 1.23
C ARG A 107 -11.66 -9.60 2.09
N GLN A 108 -10.48 -10.08 1.74
CA GLN A 108 -9.80 -11.10 2.52
C GLN A 108 -9.32 -10.55 3.87
N VAL A 109 -8.72 -9.35 3.90
CA VAL A 109 -8.34 -8.72 5.17
C VAL A 109 -9.57 -8.46 6.06
N GLU A 110 -10.67 -7.98 5.48
CA GLU A 110 -11.93 -7.80 6.20
C GLU A 110 -12.44 -9.13 6.79
N ALA A 111 -12.49 -10.20 5.99
CA ALA A 111 -13.02 -11.48 6.44
C ALA A 111 -12.17 -12.14 7.53
N GLN A 112 -10.85 -11.96 7.48
CA GLN A 112 -9.90 -12.71 8.31
C GLN A 112 -9.42 -11.93 9.52
N LEU A 113 -9.26 -10.61 9.40
CA LEU A 113 -8.54 -9.77 10.37
C LEU A 113 -9.34 -8.56 10.87
N SER A 114 -10.38 -8.14 10.16
CA SER A 114 -11.21 -6.99 10.57
C SER A 114 -12.68 -7.18 10.22
N PRO A 115 -13.38 -8.17 10.83
CA PRO A 115 -14.77 -8.47 10.50
C PRO A 115 -15.68 -7.24 10.66
N GLY A 116 -16.50 -6.97 9.65
CA GLY A 116 -17.46 -5.85 9.66
C GLY A 116 -16.88 -4.48 9.30
N ALA A 117 -15.60 -4.39 8.96
CA ALA A 117 -14.96 -3.13 8.57
C ALA A 117 -15.38 -2.62 7.17
N LYS A 118 -16.02 -3.47 6.35
CA LYS A 118 -16.60 -3.14 5.03
C LYS A 118 -15.57 -2.67 3.99
N TYR A 119 -14.30 -3.03 4.11
CA TYR A 119 -13.23 -2.55 3.23
C TYR A 119 -13.51 -2.85 1.75
N ALA A 120 -14.02 -4.04 1.42
CA ALA A 120 -14.29 -4.39 0.03
C ALA A 120 -15.33 -3.45 -0.63
N ARG A 121 -16.27 -2.92 0.16
CA ARG A 121 -17.27 -1.96 -0.33
C ARG A 121 -16.63 -0.62 -0.72
N TYR A 122 -15.73 -0.11 0.12
CA TYR A 122 -15.03 1.16 -0.15
C TYR A 122 -14.02 1.00 -1.29
N ALA A 123 -13.28 -0.11 -1.32
CA ALA A 123 -12.31 -0.42 -2.36
C ALA A 123 -12.96 -0.53 -3.76
N ALA A 124 -14.22 -0.98 -3.83
CA ALA A 124 -14.96 -1.09 -5.08
C ALA A 124 -15.53 0.25 -5.59
N GLY A 125 -15.34 1.36 -4.86
CA GLY A 125 -15.73 2.70 -5.31
C GLY A 125 -17.21 2.89 -5.60
N LYS A 126 -18.10 2.18 -4.90
CA LYS A 126 -19.55 2.24 -5.19
C LYS A 126 -20.10 3.68 -5.05
N PRO A 127 -21.05 4.11 -5.90
CA PRO A 127 -21.59 5.48 -5.90
C PRO A 127 -22.21 5.93 -4.57
N ASP A 128 -22.65 4.97 -3.74
CA ASP A 128 -23.29 5.19 -2.44
C ASP A 128 -22.29 5.22 -1.28
N VAL A 129 -20.99 5.26 -1.56
CA VAL A 129 -19.95 5.34 -0.52
C VAL A 129 -19.88 6.77 0.02
N GLN A 130 -20.25 6.93 1.29
CA GLN A 130 -20.17 8.20 2.01
C GLN A 130 -18.72 8.71 2.05
N ARG A 131 -18.53 10.01 1.78
CA ARG A 131 -17.24 10.66 2.01
C ARG A 131 -16.89 10.60 3.48
N ILE A 132 -15.69 10.11 3.78
CA ILE A 132 -15.15 10.02 5.14
C ILE A 132 -14.21 11.21 5.35
N ALA A 133 -14.30 11.85 6.50
CA ALA A 133 -13.36 12.90 6.88
C ALA A 133 -11.96 12.31 7.13
N PRO A 134 -10.87 13.06 6.88
CA PRO A 134 -9.54 12.61 7.25
C PRO A 134 -9.46 12.21 8.73
N PRO A 135 -8.78 11.09 9.06
CA PRO A 135 -8.57 10.71 10.45
C PRO A 135 -7.72 11.77 11.16
N ARG A 136 -7.93 12.00 12.46
CA ARG A 136 -7.05 12.88 13.26
C ARG A 136 -5.88 12.14 13.89
N ARG A 137 -6.04 10.84 14.13
CA ARG A 137 -5.08 9.99 14.84
C ARG A 137 -4.88 8.69 14.09
N LEU A 138 -3.63 8.25 14.02
CA LEU A 138 -3.19 7.04 13.34
C LEU A 138 -2.31 6.24 14.30
N LEU A 139 -2.64 4.97 14.55
CA LEU A 139 -1.77 4.04 15.25
C LEU A 139 -0.80 3.43 14.24
N VAL A 140 0.50 3.70 14.41
CA VAL A 140 1.59 3.15 13.59
C VAL A 140 2.53 2.45 14.55
N GLY A 141 2.62 1.12 14.43
CA GLY A 141 3.30 0.29 15.41
C GLY A 141 2.78 0.53 16.82
N LYS A 142 3.64 1.02 17.72
CA LYS A 142 3.26 1.28 19.11
C LYS A 142 2.89 2.73 19.36
N SER A 143 3.03 3.58 18.34
CA SER A 143 2.94 5.03 18.46
C SER A 143 1.68 5.57 17.81
N VAL A 144 1.08 6.57 18.45
CA VAL A 144 0.00 7.35 17.86
C VAL A 144 0.59 8.58 17.19
N TYR A 145 0.32 8.74 15.91
CA TYR A 145 0.62 9.93 15.12
C TYR A 145 -0.63 10.80 14.97
N GLN A 146 -0.47 12.11 15.08
CA GLN A 146 -1.50 13.09 14.74
C GLN A 146 -1.42 13.40 13.25
N LEU A 147 -2.57 13.40 12.58
CA LEU A 147 -2.69 13.86 11.20
C LEU A 147 -3.26 15.27 11.20
N GLU A 148 -2.50 16.21 10.66
CA GLU A 148 -2.83 17.63 10.59
C GLU A 148 -2.86 18.11 9.14
N THR A 149 -3.53 19.24 8.93
CA THR A 149 -3.51 19.95 7.65
C THR A 149 -2.36 20.95 7.65
N MET A 150 -1.52 20.90 6.62
CA MET A 150 -0.49 21.88 6.36
C MET A 150 -1.07 23.03 5.51
N PRO A 151 -1.09 24.27 6.03
CA PRO A 151 -1.48 25.44 5.24
C PRO A 151 -0.57 25.66 4.03
N LEU A 152 -1.09 26.29 2.99
CA LEU A 152 -0.34 26.56 1.75
C LEU A 152 0.92 27.38 2.00
N GLU A 153 0.87 28.36 2.89
CA GLU A 153 2.02 29.20 3.25
C GLU A 153 3.16 28.38 3.87
N LEU A 154 2.79 27.40 4.71
CA LEU A 154 3.76 26.49 5.32
C LEU A 154 4.35 25.53 4.28
N SER A 155 3.51 24.96 3.42
CA SER A 155 3.93 24.09 2.32
C SER A 155 4.90 24.80 1.37
N ALA A 156 4.60 26.04 0.97
CA ALA A 156 5.47 26.85 0.12
C ALA A 156 6.81 27.18 0.79
N ARG A 157 6.79 27.49 2.10
CA ARG A 157 8.00 27.78 2.88
C ARG A 157 8.91 26.56 3.02
N LEU A 158 8.33 25.39 3.31
CA LEU A 158 9.06 24.13 3.47
C LEU A 158 9.41 23.46 2.13
N LYS A 159 8.81 23.93 1.03
CA LYS A 159 8.93 23.35 -0.32
C LYS A 159 8.56 21.86 -0.36
N CYS A 160 7.57 21.47 0.44
CA CYS A 160 7.08 20.09 0.50
C CYS A 160 5.54 20.06 0.52
N TRP A 161 4.97 18.93 0.09
CA TRP A 161 3.52 18.68 0.08
C TRP A 161 3.05 17.89 1.31
N GLY A 162 3.98 17.26 2.02
CA GLY A 162 3.76 16.60 3.30
C GLY A 162 5.02 16.73 4.17
N ASP A 163 4.85 16.53 5.48
CA ASP A 163 5.96 16.25 6.38
C ASP A 163 5.53 15.24 7.46
N CYS A 164 6.51 14.51 8.00
CA CYS A 164 6.34 13.67 9.18
C CYS A 164 7.42 13.98 10.20
N ASN A 165 7.07 14.72 11.25
CA ASN A 165 7.96 14.89 12.38
C ASN A 165 7.92 13.64 13.26
N LEU A 166 8.92 12.78 13.11
CA LEU A 166 9.04 11.51 13.83
C LEU A 166 9.22 11.65 15.35
N SER A 167 9.73 12.80 15.82
CA SER A 167 9.92 13.08 17.25
C SER A 167 8.62 13.51 17.92
N THR A 168 7.89 14.45 17.31
CA THR A 168 6.60 14.93 17.84
C THR A 168 5.43 14.07 17.40
N ARG A 169 5.65 13.12 16.48
CA ARG A 169 4.65 12.21 15.88
C ARG A 169 3.50 12.99 15.24
N VAL A 170 3.85 14.03 14.51
CA VAL A 170 2.90 14.84 13.74
C VAL A 170 3.19 14.64 12.27
N MET A 171 2.16 14.21 11.54
CA MET A 171 2.16 14.11 10.09
C MET A 171 1.27 15.24 9.56
N ARG A 172 1.79 16.05 8.63
CA ARG A 172 1.03 17.12 8.00
C ARG A 172 0.92 16.87 6.51
N LEU A 173 -0.26 17.09 5.97
CA LEU A 173 -0.52 17.00 4.53
C LEU A 173 -1.03 18.34 4.03
N SER A 174 -0.50 18.82 2.90
CA SER A 174 -0.90 20.10 2.31
C SER A 174 -2.41 20.14 2.04
N ALA A 175 -3.04 21.26 2.41
CA ALA A 175 -4.47 21.51 2.19
C ALA A 175 -4.88 21.47 0.71
N GLU A 176 -3.92 21.70 -0.20
CA GLU A 176 -4.14 21.71 -1.65
C GLU A 176 -4.22 20.30 -2.26
N LEU A 177 -3.82 19.27 -1.52
CA LEU A 177 -3.83 17.89 -2.01
C LEU A 177 -5.24 17.29 -1.98
N TYR A 178 -5.57 16.57 -3.05
CA TYR A 178 -6.80 15.78 -3.13
C TYR A 178 -6.61 14.53 -4.00
N GLY A 179 -7.56 13.59 -3.91
CA GLY A 179 -7.59 12.37 -4.72
C GLY A 179 -6.28 11.57 -4.65
N THR A 180 -5.77 11.18 -5.83
CA THR A 180 -4.54 10.40 -5.98
C THR A 180 -3.31 11.08 -5.39
N GLN A 181 -3.18 12.40 -5.54
CA GLN A 181 -2.02 13.14 -5.02
C GLN A 181 -1.98 13.09 -3.49
N LEU A 182 -3.13 13.33 -2.85
CA LEU A 182 -3.27 13.18 -1.40
C LEU A 182 -2.97 11.75 -0.95
N ALA A 183 -3.45 10.75 -1.69
CA ALA A 183 -3.21 9.35 -1.38
C ALA A 183 -1.71 8.98 -1.42
N VAL A 184 -0.98 9.44 -2.44
CA VAL A 184 0.47 9.19 -2.55
C VAL A 184 1.23 9.87 -1.42
N ILE A 185 1.01 11.17 -1.19
CA ILE A 185 1.74 11.91 -0.14
C ILE A 185 1.41 11.37 1.24
N PHE A 186 0.14 11.02 1.50
CA PHE A 186 -0.24 10.36 2.75
C PHE A 186 0.55 9.08 3.00
N TRP A 187 0.65 8.20 2.00
CA TRP A 187 1.41 6.96 2.16
C TRP A 187 2.91 7.18 2.26
N HIS A 188 3.45 8.18 1.56
CA HIS A 188 4.85 8.54 1.68
C HIS A 188 5.20 8.90 3.13
N GLU A 189 4.47 9.83 3.74
CA GLU A 189 4.71 10.21 5.14
C GLU A 189 4.41 9.07 6.12
N LEU A 190 3.36 8.28 5.86
CA LEU A 190 3.02 7.13 6.69
C LEU A 190 4.12 6.06 6.69
N VAL A 191 4.78 5.86 5.56
CA VAL A 191 5.84 4.86 5.44
C VAL A 191 7.10 5.29 6.18
N HIS A 192 7.44 6.59 6.21
CA HIS A 192 8.47 7.09 7.11
C HIS A 192 8.17 6.75 8.59
N ALA A 193 6.92 6.96 9.02
CA ALA A 193 6.50 6.58 10.36
C ALA A 193 6.61 5.05 10.59
N MET A 194 6.24 4.22 9.60
CA MET A 194 6.38 2.76 9.68
C MET A 194 7.84 2.33 9.80
N HIS A 195 8.71 2.88 8.96
CA HIS A 195 10.16 2.61 8.99
C HIS A 195 10.77 3.02 10.34
N ARG A 196 10.37 4.18 10.88
CA ARG A 196 10.83 4.64 12.20
C ARG A 196 10.44 3.68 13.32
N GLU A 197 9.20 3.20 13.34
CA GLU A 197 8.73 2.25 14.36
C GLU A 197 9.42 0.88 14.27
N ASP A 198 9.96 0.52 13.11
CA ASP A 198 10.76 -0.69 12.89
C ASP A 198 12.28 -0.48 13.02
N GLY A 199 12.71 0.75 13.34
CA GLY A 199 14.12 1.11 13.42
C GLY A 199 14.87 0.93 12.10
N LEU A 200 14.19 1.20 10.97
CA LEU A 200 14.80 1.21 9.64
C LEU A 200 15.38 2.59 9.32
N ASP A 201 16.47 2.57 8.57
CA ASP A 201 17.26 3.70 8.08
C ASP A 201 17.97 3.27 6.77
N ASP A 202 18.74 4.18 6.17
CA ASP A 202 19.45 3.98 4.89
C ASP A 202 20.38 2.74 4.85
N GLY A 203 20.81 2.20 5.99
CA GLY A 203 21.70 1.04 6.05
C GLY A 203 21.01 -0.31 5.88
N HIS A 204 19.68 -0.31 5.73
CA HIS A 204 18.88 -1.53 5.74
C HIS A 204 18.61 -2.09 4.35
N SER A 205 18.58 -3.43 4.25
CA SER A 205 18.34 -4.08 2.97
C SER A 205 16.93 -3.86 2.44
N ARG A 206 16.78 -3.88 1.11
CA ARG A 206 15.50 -3.88 0.40
C ARG A 206 14.54 -4.94 0.93
N ALA A 207 15.08 -6.09 1.34
CA ALA A 207 14.28 -7.18 1.89
C ALA A 207 13.64 -6.83 3.24
N ARG A 208 14.31 -6.02 4.08
CA ARG A 208 13.78 -5.50 5.33
C ARG A 208 12.74 -4.41 5.09
N PHE A 209 13.01 -3.44 4.22
CA PHE A 209 12.03 -2.43 3.82
C PHE A 209 10.73 -3.05 3.27
N ALA A 210 10.85 -3.98 2.31
CA ALA A 210 9.67 -4.63 1.74
C ALA A 210 8.87 -5.44 2.77
N ARG A 211 9.54 -6.03 3.77
CA ARG A 211 8.87 -6.74 4.86
C ARG A 211 8.12 -5.77 5.78
N CYS A 212 8.79 -4.72 6.24
CA CYS A 212 8.20 -3.67 7.06
C CYS A 212 6.94 -3.12 6.40
N GLN A 213 7.05 -2.65 5.16
CA GLN A 213 5.91 -2.07 4.43
C GLN A 213 4.76 -3.06 4.25
N ALA A 214 5.04 -4.34 3.98
CA ALA A 214 4.01 -5.35 3.83
C ALA A 214 3.29 -5.65 5.16
N GLU A 215 4.04 -5.85 6.24
CA GLU A 215 3.51 -6.14 7.58
C GLU A 215 2.74 -4.93 8.13
N ARG A 216 3.37 -3.75 8.10
CA ARG A 216 2.79 -2.51 8.62
C ARG A 216 1.58 -2.03 7.83
N THR A 217 1.44 -2.38 6.55
CA THR A 217 0.22 -2.08 5.79
C THR A 217 -0.96 -2.89 6.29
N ILE A 218 -0.81 -4.21 6.45
CA ILE A 218 -1.88 -5.06 6.98
C ILE A 218 -2.20 -4.65 8.42
N GLU A 219 -1.19 -4.40 9.24
CA GLU A 219 -1.39 -3.90 10.60
C GLU A 219 -2.13 -2.55 10.61
N PHE A 220 -1.77 -1.62 9.72
CA PHE A 220 -2.45 -0.34 9.60
C PHE A 220 -3.92 -0.51 9.23
N MET A 221 -4.23 -1.44 8.31
CA MET A 221 -5.62 -1.80 7.98
C MET A 221 -6.38 -2.28 9.22
N VAL A 222 -5.78 -3.13 10.05
CA VAL A 222 -6.43 -3.69 11.24
C VAL A 222 -6.60 -2.64 12.34
N ASN A 223 -5.55 -1.88 12.62
CA ASN A 223 -5.50 -0.94 13.75
C ASN A 223 -6.20 0.39 13.44
N ASN A 224 -6.38 0.74 12.17
CA ASN A 224 -6.94 2.03 11.76
C ASN A 224 -8.11 1.88 10.76
N PRO A 225 -9.21 1.20 11.13
CA PRO A 225 -10.30 0.89 10.20
C PRO A 225 -11.00 2.12 9.61
N GLN A 226 -11.02 3.25 10.33
CA GLN A 226 -11.56 4.50 9.81
C GLN A 226 -10.61 5.18 8.83
N ALA A 227 -9.31 5.21 9.16
CA ALA A 227 -8.28 5.78 8.29
C ALA A 227 -8.15 4.99 6.98
N TRP A 228 -8.21 3.66 7.08
CA TRP A 228 -8.17 2.81 5.89
C TRP A 228 -9.37 3.05 4.97
N ARG A 229 -10.59 3.15 5.51
CA ARG A 229 -11.76 3.49 4.70
C ARG A 229 -11.65 4.87 4.07
N TRP A 230 -11.12 5.86 4.79
CA TRP A 230 -10.82 7.18 4.23
C TRP A 230 -9.84 7.09 3.06
N PHE A 231 -8.74 6.34 3.20
CA PHE A 231 -7.78 6.10 2.14
C PHE A 231 -8.41 5.42 0.91
N LEU A 232 -9.26 4.41 1.12
CA LEU A 232 -9.99 3.75 0.03
C LEU A 232 -10.91 4.73 -0.72
N CYS A 233 -11.52 5.71 -0.03
CA CYS A 233 -12.28 6.77 -0.70
C CYS A 233 -11.41 7.65 -1.61
N LEU A 234 -10.16 7.93 -1.24
CA LEU A 234 -9.26 8.75 -2.06
C LEU A 234 -8.90 8.05 -3.38
N THR A 235 -8.69 6.73 -3.32
CA THR A 235 -8.24 5.93 -4.45
C THR A 235 -9.39 5.52 -5.38
N ALA A 236 -10.59 5.32 -4.85
CA ALA A 236 -11.80 5.11 -5.65
C ALA A 236 -12.24 6.38 -6.42
N GLN A 237 -11.88 7.58 -5.93
CA GLN A 237 -12.22 8.84 -6.59
C GLN A 237 -11.31 9.19 -7.78
N ALA A 238 -10.19 8.48 -7.94
CA ALA A 238 -9.22 8.70 -9.01
C ALA A 238 -9.79 8.42 -10.43
N GLU A 239 -10.95 7.75 -10.53
CA GLU A 239 -11.66 7.52 -11.79
C GLU A 239 -12.56 8.71 -12.20
N ASN A 240 -12.75 9.72 -11.34
CA ASN A 240 -13.65 10.86 -11.57
C ASN A 240 -12.94 12.21 -11.81
N ASP A 241 -11.66 12.20 -12.18
CA ASP A 241 -10.83 13.40 -12.38
C ASP A 241 -11.14 14.21 -13.66
N SER A 242 -12.38 14.20 -14.13
CA SER A 242 -12.89 15.23 -15.06
C SER A 242 -12.96 16.63 -14.43
N ARG A 243 -12.85 16.75 -13.08
CA ARG A 243 -12.81 18.04 -12.36
C ARG A 243 -11.43 18.69 -12.29
N VAL A 244 -10.34 17.94 -12.47
CA VAL A 244 -8.96 18.47 -12.46
C VAL A 244 -8.72 19.35 -13.69
N HIS A 245 -9.25 18.95 -14.85
CA HIS A 245 -9.22 19.77 -16.06
C HIS A 245 -10.07 21.05 -15.95
N GLN A 246 -11.10 21.08 -15.09
CA GLN A 246 -11.91 22.28 -14.89
C GLN A 246 -11.28 23.31 -13.95
N ARG A 247 -10.48 22.88 -12.96
CA ARG A 247 -9.82 23.79 -12.02
C ARG A 247 -8.56 24.44 -12.61
N LEU A 248 -7.77 23.68 -13.36
CA LEU A 248 -6.60 24.22 -14.06
C LEU A 248 -6.98 25.19 -15.20
N ARG A 249 -8.15 25.04 -15.81
CA ARG A 249 -8.69 25.99 -16.80
C ARG A 249 -9.27 27.29 -16.20
N ARG A 250 -9.43 27.37 -14.88
CA ARG A 250 -9.92 28.57 -14.18
C ARG A 250 -8.80 29.37 -13.52
N ALA A 251 -7.59 28.82 -13.51
CA ALA A 251 -6.38 29.43 -12.94
C ALA A 251 -5.36 29.84 -14.02
N ALA A 252 -5.71 29.68 -15.30
CA ALA A 252 -5.01 30.20 -16.48
C ALA A 252 -5.95 31.18 -17.20
#